data_AF-A0A519SGS6-F1
#
_entry.id   AF-A0A519SGS6-F1
#
_cell.length_a   1.000
_cell.length_b   1.000
_cell.length_c   1.000
_cell.angle_alpha   90.00
_cell.angle_beta   90.00
_cell.angle_gamma   90.00
#
_symmetry.space_group_name_H-M   'P 1'
#
loop_
_entity.id
_entity.type
_entity.pdbx_description
1 polymer ?
#
loop_
_entity_poly.entity_id
_entity_poly.type
_entity_poly.pdbx_seq_one_letter_code
_entity_poly.pdbx_strand_id
1 'polypeptide(L)'
;MRRIWIMALILIGAYSRISTSRRPGFSRDINLEGDNSGWQAGLIFTQLLHKLALSATLGYADAFGPSDKVLRFNTPQPDKMLSYSLSSGYLVLPFVYKDYKEPNFNLYFELLGKTDPGSGESYLDLAPAVQVILNSRTRIDLGYRFQATGNMANRYLKNMYLLRAEFNFFNVLK
;
A
#
# COMPACT_ATOMS: atom_id res chain seq x y z
N MET A 1 26.17 14.13 -31.44
CA MET A 1 25.67 14.22 -30.04
C MET A 1 24.41 13.37 -29.93
N ARG A 2 24.48 12.20 -29.29
CA ARG A 2 23.32 11.30 -29.13
C ARG A 2 22.45 11.79 -27.98
N ARG A 3 21.25 12.28 -28.28
CA ARG A 3 20.20 12.55 -27.29
C ARG A 3 19.80 11.21 -26.66
N ILE A 4 20.23 11.00 -25.42
CA ILE A 4 19.72 9.92 -24.56
C ILE A 4 18.28 10.30 -24.24
N TRP A 5 17.34 9.63 -24.89
CA TRP A 5 15.93 9.70 -24.55
C TRP A 5 15.77 9.17 -23.12
N ILE A 6 15.54 10.07 -22.16
CA ILE A 6 15.02 9.70 -20.85
C ILE A 6 13.57 9.25 -21.10
N MET A 7 13.37 7.96 -21.38
CA MET A 7 12.04 7.37 -21.44
C MET A 7 11.49 7.33 -20.00
N ALA A 8 10.88 8.43 -19.58
CA ALA A 8 10.02 8.43 -18.40
C ALA A 8 8.67 7.86 -18.83
N LEU A 9 8.39 6.61 -18.46
CA LEU A 9 7.07 6.03 -18.67
C LEU A 9 6.17 6.50 -17.54
N ILE A 10 5.10 7.22 -17.89
CA ILE A 10 4.05 7.64 -16.97
C ILE A 10 2.84 6.76 -17.21
N LEU A 11 2.35 6.13 -16.15
CA LEU A 11 1.14 5.34 -16.14
C LEU A 11 0.16 5.97 -15.15
N ILE A 12 -1.07 6.15 -15.59
CA ILE A 12 -2.18 6.56 -14.72
C ILE A 12 -3.19 5.43 -14.71
N GLY A 13 -3.50 4.95 -13.51
CA GLY A 13 -4.53 3.96 -13.25
C GLY A 13 -5.61 4.53 -12.33
N ALA A 14 -6.79 3.94 -12.39
CA ALA A 14 -7.84 4.17 -11.41
C ALA A 14 -8.23 2.83 -10.81
N TYR A 15 -8.62 2.82 -9.54
CA TYR A 15 -9.16 1.64 -8.88
C TYR A 15 -10.42 1.98 -8.09
N SER A 16 -11.28 0.99 -7.94
CA SER A 16 -12.42 1.01 -7.04
C SER A 16 -12.50 -0.30 -6.28
N ARG A 17 -12.85 -0.23 -5.00
CA ARG A 17 -13.02 -1.38 -4.10
C ARG A 17 -14.34 -1.20 -3.37
N ILE A 18 -15.10 -2.28 -3.25
CA ILE A 18 -16.29 -2.36 -2.41
C ILE A 18 -16.06 -3.53 -1.45
N SER A 19 -16.30 -3.31 -0.17
CA SER A 19 -16.10 -4.30 0.88
C SER A 19 -17.31 -4.32 1.81
N THR A 20 -17.66 -5.50 2.31
CA THR A 20 -18.72 -5.68 3.29
C THR A 20 -18.21 -6.55 4.43
N SER A 21 -18.35 -6.08 5.67
CA SER A 21 -17.98 -6.81 6.89
C SER A 21 -19.12 -6.78 7.90
N ARG A 22 -19.25 -7.87 8.67
CA ARG A 22 -20.29 -8.04 9.72
C ARG A 22 -19.72 -7.88 11.13
N ARG A 23 -18.51 -7.34 11.28
CA ARG A 23 -17.88 -7.12 12.60
C ARG A 23 -18.35 -5.81 13.24
N PRO A 24 -18.67 -5.78 14.55
CA PRO A 24 -18.81 -4.53 15.27
C PRO A 24 -17.43 -3.85 15.37
N GLY A 25 -17.22 -2.76 14.63
CA GLY A 25 -15.94 -2.05 14.59
C GLY A 25 -15.63 -1.35 15.93
N PHE A 26 -14.49 -1.63 16.54
CA PHE A 26 -13.99 -0.99 17.77
C PHE A 26 -12.82 -0.02 17.53
N SER A 27 -12.42 0.21 16.26
CA SER A 27 -11.30 1.09 15.90
C SER A 27 -11.72 2.24 14.99
N ARG A 28 -10.98 3.35 15.08
CA ARG A 28 -11.15 4.56 14.25
C ARG A 28 -10.43 4.49 12.90
N ASP A 29 -9.66 3.43 12.62
CA ASP A 29 -9.07 3.20 11.30
C ASP A 29 -10.12 2.50 10.41
N ILE A 30 -10.60 3.18 9.37
CA ILE A 30 -11.35 2.52 8.30
C ILE A 30 -10.36 1.63 7.53
N ASN A 31 -10.40 0.35 7.85
CA ASN A 31 -9.73 -0.69 7.09
C ASN A 31 -10.77 -1.53 6.32
N LEU A 32 -10.87 -1.27 5.02
CA LEU A 32 -11.75 -2.01 4.10
C LEU A 32 -11.19 -3.39 3.75
N GLU A 33 -10.01 -3.77 4.27
CA GLU A 33 -9.40 -5.09 4.09
C GLU A 33 -10.02 -6.18 5.00
N GLY A 34 -11.06 -5.85 5.77
CA GLY A 34 -11.83 -6.88 6.48
C GLY A 34 -12.67 -6.39 7.66
N ASP A 35 -12.40 -5.20 8.21
CA ASP A 35 -13.06 -4.74 9.44
C ASP A 35 -14.30 -3.89 9.19
N ASN A 36 -14.31 -3.07 8.13
CA ASN A 36 -15.43 -2.14 7.86
C ASN A 36 -16.07 -2.39 6.47
N SER A 37 -17.39 -2.22 6.41
CA SER A 37 -18.14 -2.13 5.16
C SER A 37 -18.00 -0.73 4.55
N GLY A 38 -17.84 -0.65 3.24
CA GLY A 38 -17.70 0.62 2.54
C GLY A 38 -17.19 0.48 1.11
N TRP A 39 -17.00 1.63 0.48
CA TRP A 39 -16.37 1.72 -0.83
C TRP A 39 -15.14 2.60 -0.76
N GLN A 40 -14.22 2.37 -1.68
CA GLN A 40 -13.03 3.17 -1.88
C GLN A 40 -12.83 3.32 -3.37
N ALA A 41 -12.49 4.52 -3.81
CA ALA A 41 -12.02 4.77 -5.16
C ALA A 41 -10.73 5.58 -5.10
N GLY A 42 -9.85 5.40 -6.07
CA GLY A 42 -8.61 6.14 -6.09
C GLY A 42 -7.93 6.14 -7.45
N LEU A 43 -6.94 7.02 -7.55
CA LEU A 43 -6.06 7.15 -8.70
C LEU A 43 -4.65 6.73 -8.29
N ILE A 44 -3.96 6.08 -9.21
CA ILE A 44 -2.58 5.63 -9.06
C ILE A 44 -1.79 6.27 -10.19
N PHE A 45 -0.75 7.02 -9.83
CA PHE A 45 0.18 7.66 -10.73
C PHE A 45 1.52 6.97 -10.56
N THR A 46 1.96 6.21 -11.56
CA THR A 46 3.24 5.52 -11.54
C THR A 46 4.16 6.14 -12.58
N GLN A 47 5.37 6.50 -12.17
CA GLN A 47 6.42 7.02 -13.03
C GLN A 47 7.68 6.17 -12.90
N LEU A 48 8.13 5.61 -14.02
CA LEU A 48 9.40 4.89 -14.10
C LEU A 48 10.50 5.83 -14.58
N LEU A 49 11.48 6.06 -13.70
CA LEU A 49 12.67 6.86 -13.93
C LEU A 49 13.90 5.93 -13.94
N HIS A 50 14.21 5.36 -15.10
CA HIS A 50 15.32 4.40 -15.29
C HIS A 50 15.24 3.17 -14.35
N LYS A 51 15.95 3.20 -13.21
CA LYS A 51 16.02 2.13 -12.20
C LYS A 51 15.11 2.38 -10.99
N LEU A 52 14.46 3.55 -10.95
CA LEU A 52 13.57 3.99 -9.88
C LEU A 52 12.12 3.99 -10.38
N ALA A 53 11.27 3.19 -9.74
CA ALA A 53 9.83 3.21 -9.93
C ALA A 53 9.20 4.04 -8.81
N LEU A 54 8.61 5.18 -9.13
CA LEU A 54 7.83 5.97 -8.18
C LEU A 54 6.34 5.72 -8.44
N SER A 55 5.56 5.55 -7.39
CA SER A 55 4.11 5.45 -7.48
C SER A 55 3.45 6.27 -6.40
N ALA A 56 2.57 7.18 -6.79
CA ALA A 56 1.72 7.93 -5.89
C ALA A 56 0.28 7.45 -6.04
N THR A 57 -0.36 7.10 -4.94
CA THR A 57 -1.76 6.68 -4.91
C THR A 57 -2.54 7.69 -4.08
N LEU A 58 -3.67 8.14 -4.59
CA LEU A 58 -4.63 8.96 -3.86
C LEU A 58 -5.96 8.22 -3.88
N GLY A 59 -6.56 8.00 -2.71
CA GLY A 59 -7.82 7.28 -2.57
C GLY A 59 -8.77 7.98 -1.63
N TYR A 60 -10.05 7.96 -1.95
CA TYR A 60 -11.14 8.37 -1.09
C TYR A 60 -11.94 7.13 -0.71
N ALA A 61 -12.17 6.95 0.59
CA ALA A 61 -12.97 5.87 1.14
C ALA A 61 -14.13 6.42 1.96
N ASP A 62 -15.26 5.75 1.88
CA ASP A 62 -16.48 6.10 2.58
C ASP A 62 -17.13 4.79 3.07
N ALA A 63 -17.38 4.74 4.37
CA ALA A 63 -17.82 3.54 5.06
C ALA A 63 -19.35 3.51 5.16
N PHE A 64 -19.97 2.53 4.51
CA PHE A 64 -21.40 2.29 4.62
C PHE A 64 -21.68 1.28 5.74
N GLY A 65 -21.87 1.77 6.96
CA GLY A 65 -22.34 0.97 8.10
C GLY A 65 -23.72 1.46 8.57
N PRO A 66 -24.61 0.56 9.07
CA PRO A 66 -25.88 1.00 9.61
C PRO A 66 -25.61 1.99 10.74
N SER A 67 -26.28 3.13 10.64
CA SER A 67 -26.35 4.16 11.68
C SER A 67 -27.04 3.60 12.93
N ASP A 68 -26.45 2.65 13.64
CA ASP A 68 -26.79 2.41 15.05
C ASP A 68 -26.11 3.49 15.89
N LYS A 69 -26.54 4.74 15.63
CA LYS A 69 -26.28 5.93 16.45
C LYS A 69 -26.88 5.80 17.86
N VAL A 70 -27.64 4.73 18.13
CA VAL A 70 -28.40 4.53 19.37
C VAL A 70 -27.57 3.84 20.47
N LEU A 71 -26.48 3.12 20.14
CA LEU A 71 -25.71 2.34 21.14
C LEU A 71 -24.27 2.82 21.38
N ARG A 72 -23.81 3.87 20.69
CA ARG A 72 -22.40 4.28 20.71
C ARG A 72 -22.24 5.68 21.28
N PHE A 73 -22.29 5.77 22.60
CA PHE A 73 -21.98 6.99 23.34
C PHE A 73 -20.56 7.45 23.00
N ASN A 74 -20.45 8.62 22.37
CA ASN A 74 -19.26 9.48 22.40
C ASN A 74 -17.95 9.01 21.72
N THR A 75 -17.99 8.23 20.64
CA THR A 75 -16.79 8.00 19.80
C THR A 75 -17.04 8.44 18.35
N PRO A 76 -16.46 9.56 17.89
CA PRO A 76 -16.54 9.94 16.48
C PRO A 76 -15.77 8.91 15.65
N GLN A 77 -16.51 8.09 14.90
CA GLN A 77 -15.94 7.27 13.82
C GLN A 77 -15.95 8.11 12.55
N PRO A 78 -14.84 8.14 11.78
CA PRO A 78 -14.81 8.82 10.50
C PRO A 78 -15.82 8.17 9.53
N ASP A 79 -16.76 8.93 8.99
CA ASP A 79 -17.61 8.47 7.89
C ASP A 79 -16.84 8.48 6.56
N LYS A 80 -15.76 9.26 6.48
CA LYS A 80 -14.96 9.51 5.29
C LYS A 80 -13.48 9.43 5.63
N MET A 81 -12.68 8.88 4.72
CA MET A 81 -11.23 8.88 4.89
C MET A 81 -10.53 9.14 3.56
N LEU A 82 -9.62 10.11 3.58
CA LEU A 82 -8.67 10.34 2.51
C LEU A 82 -7.41 9.52 2.77
N SER A 83 -6.98 8.76 1.78
CA SER A 83 -5.77 7.96 1.80
C SER A 83 -4.82 8.47 0.73
N TYR A 84 -3.55 8.57 1.07
CA TYR A 84 -2.49 8.92 0.15
C TYR A 84 -1.29 8.01 0.44
N SER A 85 -0.75 7.37 -0.58
CA SER A 85 0.50 6.63 -0.43
C SER A 85 1.50 7.01 -1.51
N LEU A 86 2.77 7.06 -1.12
CA LEU A 86 3.88 7.27 -2.04
C LEU A 86 4.84 6.12 -1.88
N SER A 87 5.01 5.31 -2.90
CA SER A 87 5.98 4.24 -2.93
C SER A 87 7.10 4.50 -3.93
N SER A 88 8.27 3.99 -3.60
CA SER A 88 9.45 4.01 -4.44
C SER A 88 10.08 2.62 -4.42
N GLY A 89 10.22 2.00 -5.60
CA GLY A 89 10.98 0.78 -5.81
C GLY A 89 12.28 1.09 -6.53
N TYR A 90 13.40 0.60 -6.03
CA TYR A 90 14.71 0.73 -6.67
C TYR A 90 15.32 -0.64 -6.90
N LEU A 91 15.64 -0.93 -8.16
CA LEU A 91 16.33 -2.15 -8.55
C LEU A 91 17.81 -2.02 -8.20
N VAL A 92 18.23 -2.67 -7.10
CA VAL A 92 19.61 -2.63 -6.61
C VAL A 92 20.48 -3.64 -7.35
N LEU A 93 20.02 -4.88 -7.54
CA LEU A 93 20.81 -5.98 -8.13
C LEU A 93 19.99 -6.92 -9.01
N PRO A 94 20.63 -7.60 -9.99
CA PRO A 94 22.06 -7.56 -10.32
C PRO A 94 22.47 -6.38 -11.23
N PHE A 95 23.73 -5.92 -11.11
CA PHE A 95 24.29 -4.85 -11.97
C PHE A 95 24.50 -5.28 -13.43
N VAL A 96 24.71 -6.58 -13.68
CA VAL A 96 24.80 -7.20 -15.01
C VAL A 96 24.10 -8.56 -14.94
N TYR A 97 23.07 -8.77 -15.76
CA TYR A 97 22.44 -10.07 -15.92
C TYR A 97 23.31 -10.97 -16.79
N LYS A 98 23.73 -12.12 -16.26
CA LYS A 98 24.32 -13.20 -17.08
C LYS A 98 23.33 -14.32 -17.33
N ASP A 99 22.45 -14.63 -16.37
CA ASP A 99 21.46 -15.71 -16.47
C ASP A 99 20.17 -15.41 -15.68
N TYR A 100 19.03 -15.95 -16.14
CA TYR A 100 17.71 -15.83 -15.46
C TYR A 100 17.63 -16.52 -14.08
N LYS A 101 18.66 -17.26 -13.71
CA LYS A 101 18.81 -17.93 -12.41
C LYS A 101 19.38 -17.00 -11.34
N GLU A 102 19.90 -15.85 -11.71
CA GLU A 102 20.52 -14.92 -10.77
C GLU A 102 19.47 -14.28 -9.83
N PRO A 103 19.80 -14.10 -8.55
CA PRO A 103 18.92 -13.46 -7.59
C PRO A 103 18.79 -11.96 -7.93
N ASN A 104 17.56 -11.47 -7.99
CA ASN A 104 17.26 -10.05 -8.13
C ASN A 104 16.93 -9.47 -6.76
N PHE A 105 17.54 -8.32 -6.44
CA PHE A 105 17.31 -7.58 -5.21
C PHE A 105 16.70 -6.22 -5.53
N ASN A 106 15.51 -6.01 -5.00
CA ASN A 106 14.79 -4.75 -5.07
C ASN A 106 14.67 -4.16 -3.67
N LEU A 107 14.98 -2.88 -3.55
CA LEU A 107 14.65 -2.11 -2.36
C LEU A 107 13.34 -1.39 -2.62
N TYR A 108 12.41 -1.48 -1.67
CA TYR A 108 11.11 -0.84 -1.74
C TYR A 108 10.92 0.04 -0.51
N PHE A 109 10.30 1.19 -0.70
CA PHE A 109 9.99 2.10 0.37
C PHE A 109 8.63 2.70 0.12
N GLU A 110 7.76 2.68 1.12
CA GLU A 110 6.40 3.19 0.98
C GLU A 110 6.03 4.09 2.16
N LEU A 111 5.52 5.27 1.83
CA LEU A 111 4.87 6.20 2.73
C LEU A 111 3.38 5.96 2.61
N LEU A 112 2.69 5.67 3.72
CA LEU A 112 1.24 5.52 3.73
C LEU A 112 0.65 6.52 4.71
N GLY A 113 -0.11 7.48 4.20
CA GLY A 113 -0.86 8.40 5.02
C GLY A 113 -2.36 8.22 4.87
N LYS A 114 -3.07 8.47 5.95
CA LYS A 114 -4.51 8.66 5.92
C LYS A 114 -4.90 9.85 6.78
N THR A 115 -5.91 10.58 6.31
CA THR A 115 -6.49 11.72 7.00
C THR A 115 -8.00 11.56 7.03
N ASP A 116 -8.58 11.77 8.21
CA ASP A 116 -10.00 11.94 8.38
C ASP A 116 -10.35 13.44 8.25
N PRO A 117 -11.05 13.86 7.18
CA PRO A 117 -11.46 15.25 7.00
C PRO A 117 -12.51 15.73 8.02
N GLY A 118 -13.20 14.83 8.73
CA GLY A 118 -14.21 15.18 9.73
C GLY A 118 -13.60 15.56 11.09
N SER A 119 -12.62 14.80 11.58
CA SER A 119 -11.95 15.06 12.86
C SER A 119 -10.62 15.82 12.72
N GLY A 120 -10.06 15.92 11.52
CA GLY A 120 -8.74 16.51 11.27
C GLY A 120 -7.58 15.60 11.68
N GLU A 121 -7.88 14.40 12.19
CA GLU A 121 -6.90 13.43 12.59
C GLU A 121 -6.21 12.82 11.37
N SER A 122 -4.89 12.67 11.44
CA SER A 122 -4.09 12.07 10.38
C SER A 122 -3.00 11.19 10.95
N TYR A 123 -2.53 10.25 10.13
CA TYR A 123 -1.30 9.52 10.38
C TYR A 123 -0.48 9.36 9.10
N LEU A 124 0.81 9.16 9.29
CA LEU A 124 1.79 8.83 8.26
C LEU A 124 2.65 7.68 8.77
N ASP A 125 2.62 6.58 8.02
CA ASP A 125 3.45 5.41 8.23
C ASP A 125 4.55 5.34 7.17
N LEU A 126 5.70 4.82 7.58
CA LEU A 126 6.80 4.45 6.71
C LEU A 126 6.90 2.93 6.67
N ALA A 127 7.09 2.39 5.48
CA ALA A 127 7.21 0.97 5.21
C ALA A 127 8.41 0.70 4.29
N PRO A 128 9.65 0.75 4.82
CA PRO A 128 10.79 0.14 4.13
C PRO A 128 10.59 -1.37 3.98
N ALA A 129 10.92 -1.88 2.80
CA ALA A 129 10.91 -3.29 2.49
C ALA A 129 12.05 -3.68 1.55
N VAL A 130 12.43 -4.94 1.62
CA VAL A 130 13.41 -5.58 0.75
C VAL A 130 12.73 -6.74 0.08
N GLN A 131 12.91 -6.84 -1.23
CA GLN A 131 12.38 -7.91 -2.05
C GLN A 131 13.55 -8.65 -2.70
N VAL A 132 13.54 -9.97 -2.56
CA VAL A 132 14.49 -10.88 -3.19
C VAL A 132 13.73 -11.83 -4.10
N ILE A 133 14.11 -11.90 -5.37
CA ILE A 133 13.55 -12.83 -6.34
C ILE A 133 14.63 -13.83 -6.74
N LEU A 134 14.41 -15.09 -6.40
CA LEU A 134 15.31 -16.21 -6.67
C LEU A 134 14.79 -17.02 -7.86
N ASN A 135 15.69 -17.33 -8.80
CA ASN A 135 15.41 -18.17 -9.98
C ASN A 135 14.18 -17.73 -10.79
N SER A 136 13.80 -16.46 -10.72
CA SER A 136 12.56 -15.91 -11.32
C SER A 136 11.27 -16.66 -10.93
N ARG A 137 11.30 -17.47 -9.87
CA ARG A 137 10.18 -18.32 -9.42
C ARG A 137 9.76 -18.00 -8.00
N THR A 138 10.73 -17.78 -7.11
CA THR A 138 10.46 -17.50 -5.71
C THR A 138 10.70 -16.04 -5.45
N ARG A 139 9.71 -15.33 -4.92
CA ARG A 139 9.82 -13.95 -4.45
C ARG A 139 9.63 -13.94 -2.94
N ILE A 140 10.55 -13.32 -2.23
CA ILE A 140 10.51 -13.15 -0.78
C ILE A 140 10.58 -11.66 -0.50
N ASP A 141 9.58 -11.14 0.20
CA ASP A 141 9.51 -9.75 0.60
C ASP A 141 9.52 -9.66 2.12
N LEU A 142 10.39 -8.81 2.63
CA LEU A 142 10.57 -8.51 4.04
C LEU A 142 10.37 -7.01 4.22
N GLY A 143 9.28 -6.62 4.85
CA GLY A 143 8.93 -5.24 5.12
C GLY A 143 8.78 -4.96 6.60
N TYR A 144 9.08 -3.73 6.99
CA TYR A 144 8.75 -3.23 8.33
C TYR A 144 7.99 -1.93 8.18
N ARG A 145 6.74 -1.90 8.64
CA ARG A 145 5.89 -0.71 8.65
C ARG A 145 5.83 -0.14 10.06
N PHE A 146 6.09 1.15 10.20
CA PHE A 146 5.97 1.86 11.47
C PHE A 146 5.35 3.23 11.26
N GLN A 147 4.60 3.70 12.26
CA GLN A 147 4.02 5.04 12.26
C GLN A 147 5.10 6.08 12.56
N ALA A 148 5.38 6.97 11.61
CA ALA A 148 6.36 8.05 11.78
C ALA A 148 5.75 9.27 12.47
N THR A 149 4.53 9.67 12.08
CA THR A 149 3.79 10.76 12.72
C THR A 149 2.30 10.48 12.68
N GLY A 150 1.54 11.07 13.61
CA GLY A 150 0.09 11.05 13.55
C GLY A 150 -0.57 11.21 14.91
N ASN A 151 -1.71 11.88 14.90
CA ASN A 151 -2.49 12.20 16.09
C ASN A 151 -3.65 11.21 16.32
N MET A 152 -3.88 10.27 15.39
CA MET A 152 -4.91 9.24 15.53
C MET A 152 -4.65 8.30 16.73
N ALA A 153 -5.37 8.55 17.82
CA ALA A 153 -5.32 7.70 19.01
C ALA A 153 -6.06 6.37 18.80
N ASN A 154 -5.56 5.30 19.45
CA ASN A 154 -6.09 3.92 19.40
C ASN A 154 -5.89 3.15 18.08
N ARG A 155 -4.79 3.42 17.34
CA ARG A 155 -4.32 2.49 16.30
C ARG A 155 -3.64 1.27 16.94
N TYR A 156 -4.15 0.09 16.61
CA TYR A 156 -3.57 -1.20 17.01
C TYR A 156 -2.31 -1.56 16.19
N LEU A 157 -2.18 -1.05 14.97
CA LEU A 157 -1.12 -1.39 14.02
C LEU A 157 -0.05 -0.29 13.91
N LYS A 158 0.51 0.16 15.03
CA LYS A 158 1.58 1.19 15.03
C LYS A 158 2.89 0.68 14.42
N ASN A 159 3.23 -0.58 14.68
CA ASN A 159 4.40 -1.27 14.16
C ASN A 159 3.96 -2.63 13.63
N MET A 160 4.37 -2.97 12.41
CA MET A 160 3.99 -4.22 11.76
C MET A 160 5.16 -4.77 10.95
N TYR A 161 5.46 -6.06 11.15
CA TYR A 161 6.39 -6.80 10.31
C TYR A 161 5.60 -7.49 9.21
N LEU A 162 6.07 -7.35 7.96
CA LEU A 162 5.52 -8.02 6.81
C LEU A 162 6.55 -9.04 6.31
N LEU A 163 6.17 -10.31 6.33
CA LEU A 163 6.90 -11.38 5.64
C LEU A 163 5.96 -11.95 4.58
N ARG A 164 6.38 -11.87 3.31
CA ARG A 164 5.65 -12.46 2.19
C ARG A 164 6.57 -13.37 1.41
N ALA A 165 6.12 -14.58 1.14
CA ALA A 165 6.77 -15.51 0.24
C ALA A 165 5.79 -15.90 -0.86
N GLU A 166 6.17 -15.68 -2.11
CA GLU A 166 5.39 -15.97 -3.31
C GLU A 166 6.17 -16.95 -4.17
N PHE A 167 5.51 -18.02 -4.60
CA PHE A 167 6.08 -19.07 -5.43
C PHE A 167 5.29 -19.17 -6.73
N ASN A 168 5.94 -18.85 -7.84
CA ASN A 168 5.37 -18.93 -9.17
C ASN A 168 5.68 -20.29 -9.79
N PHE A 169 4.63 -21.09 -10.00
CA PHE A 169 4.69 -22.37 -10.68
C PHE A 169 4.38 -22.18 -12.17
N PHE A 170 5.42 -22.24 -13.01
CA PHE A 170 5.24 -22.22 -14.46
C PHE A 170 5.01 -23.64 -14.98
N ASN A 171 4.07 -23.81 -15.92
CA ASN A 171 3.82 -25.06 -16.65
C ASN A 171 3.21 -26.21 -15.82
N VAL A 172 2.17 -25.92 -15.02
CA VAL A 172 1.49 -26.92 -14.16
C VAL A 172 0.55 -27.85 -14.95
N LEU A 173 0.14 -27.47 -16.15
CA LEU A 173 -0.69 -28.31 -17.03
C LEU A 173 0.04 -28.47 -18.37
N LYS A 174 0.54 -29.67 -18.62
CA LYS A 174 1.07 -30.10 -19.92
C LYS A 174 0.04 -31.00 -20.58
#